data_AF-A0ABD2S8R6-F1
#
_entry.id   AF-A0ABD2S8R6-F1
#
_cell.length_a   1.000
_cell.length_b   1.000
_cell.length_c   1.000
_cell.angle_alpha   90.00
_cell.angle_beta   90.00
_cell.angle_gamma   90.00
#
_symmetry.space_group_name_H-M   'P 1'
#
loop_
_entity.id
_entity.type
_entity.pdbx_description
1 polymer ?
#
loop_
_entity_poly.entity_id
_entity_poly.type
_entity_poly.pdbx_seq_one_letter_code
_entity_poly.pdbx_strand_id
1 'polypeptide(L)'
;MKALLYPVDPLISPLPITTKTRVFSNPQIRIPIKRVGKRCCIAIKAVLDSASIEELGHQEPDIKNPALSTSYRNSEFPKPNQTVLDAQTKVCTGPTQTKPLNEEQALKVLDTILRSAKGGLKDEEPVSKAQLGAFFTAMTIRANAFPEPTQWSEGERRAMDHYWPQLIRVLPKDVIFIADPEDSIMGIGSSIGPKFVGNSTAEMRLVGALREVLAGGHLGYEEVQGVLKDILPLKVEEMGSSSVSESLLSAFMIGQRMNRETDRELKAYCLAFDDELGPAPVADVNSLTHYGEPYDGNTRYFRSTLFVAAVRSCYGESCLLHGVDWMPPKGGITEEQMVMFMGANTHLTPSQAKILLEDDEVGFAYVSQREARPSLYSLIGLREHIKKRPPLATAEKVQQIVRARGKEAIVAGFYHGGYEEPLLMLMRRRGVHAGLVVKGEEGALSMTTRLRSANASKGLPVNYCSGFRSVNLAPACAVDDVAGVSRESFNIEVNASDYGFASTDTPRTDRSVARNIELGLAALRGDKGPAYDRIVLNAGMVDHLLGSDGAQDISAAFDRAREAIDSGKALRRLLNYIKISNKVIS
;
A
#
# COMPACT_ATOMS: atom_id res chain seq x y z
N MET A 1 20.57 64.46 16.45
CA MET A 1 21.37 65.68 16.74
C MET A 1 22.04 65.46 18.10
N LYS A 2 23.36 65.69 18.17
CA LYS A 2 24.27 65.69 19.34
C LYS A 2 25.06 64.40 19.69
N ALA A 3 26.38 64.60 19.50
CA ALA A 3 27.58 64.11 20.19
C ALA A 3 28.12 62.69 19.84
N LEU A 4 29.31 62.47 19.23
CA LEU A 4 30.71 62.91 19.49
C LEU A 4 31.21 62.40 20.88
N LEU A 5 32.30 61.65 21.11
CA LEU A 5 33.58 61.41 20.43
C LEU A 5 34.36 60.18 21.00
N TYR A 6 35.18 59.58 20.13
CA TYR A 6 36.57 59.07 20.31
C TYR A 6 36.97 57.72 20.95
N PRO A 7 38.13 57.15 20.53
CA PRO A 7 38.52 55.73 20.52
C PRO A 7 39.75 55.46 21.43
N VAL A 8 40.37 54.27 21.35
CA VAL A 8 41.84 53.99 21.41
C VAL A 8 42.08 52.48 21.65
N ASP A 9 42.83 51.85 20.73
CA ASP A 9 43.50 50.53 20.77
C ASP A 9 44.92 50.68 21.40
N PRO A 10 45.81 49.67 21.46
CA PRO A 10 45.74 48.23 21.75
C PRO A 10 46.76 47.88 22.87
N LEU A 11 47.12 46.61 23.14
CA LEU A 11 48.49 46.15 23.52
C LEU A 11 48.56 44.63 23.83
N ILE A 12 49.23 43.89 22.94
CA ILE A 12 50.40 43.00 23.14
C ILE A 12 50.32 41.78 24.10
N SER A 13 50.51 40.60 23.48
CA SER A 13 50.92 39.28 24.01
C SER A 13 52.35 39.24 24.58
N PRO A 14 52.72 38.20 25.37
CA PRO A 14 53.69 37.24 24.81
C PRO A 14 53.54 35.76 25.26
N LEU A 15 53.86 34.85 24.34
CA LEU A 15 54.35 33.47 24.55
C LEU A 15 55.84 33.52 25.00
N PRO A 16 56.54 32.47 25.54
CA PRO A 16 56.63 31.15 24.87
C PRO A 16 57.15 29.89 25.67
N ILE A 17 57.35 28.78 24.93
CA ILE A 17 58.30 27.62 25.08
C ILE A 17 57.89 26.33 25.84
N THR A 18 57.48 25.34 25.01
CA THR A 18 57.82 23.89 24.89
C THR A 18 58.18 22.97 26.07
N THR A 19 57.57 21.77 26.08
CA THR A 19 58.26 20.46 26.02
C THR A 19 57.32 19.36 25.49
N LYS A 20 57.87 18.44 24.70
CA LYS A 20 57.21 17.29 24.04
C LYS A 20 57.18 16.07 24.96
N THR A 21 56.07 15.32 24.99
CA THR A 21 56.04 13.85 24.74
C THR A 21 54.60 13.32 24.55
N ARG A 22 54.44 12.44 23.55
CA ARG A 22 53.19 11.78 23.09
C ARG A 22 52.72 10.70 24.06
N VAL A 23 51.40 10.57 24.26
CA VAL A 23 50.66 9.28 24.25
C VAL A 23 49.24 9.52 23.73
N PHE A 24 48.82 8.74 22.73
CA PHE A 24 47.46 8.69 22.17
C PHE A 24 46.46 8.15 23.20
N SER A 25 45.33 8.83 23.40
CA SER A 25 44.10 8.20 23.87
C SER A 25 42.87 8.98 23.40
N ASN A 26 41.98 8.27 22.71
CA ASN A 26 40.65 8.72 22.30
C ASN A 26 39.79 9.06 23.53
N PRO A 27 39.16 10.23 23.65
CA PRO A 27 38.08 10.42 24.58
C PRO A 27 36.74 10.08 23.91
N GLN A 28 36.16 8.98 24.40
CA GLN A 28 34.75 8.64 24.26
C GLN A 28 33.87 9.85 24.58
N ILE A 29 33.11 10.34 23.61
CA ILE A 29 31.97 11.23 23.88
C ILE A 29 30.80 10.34 24.31
N ARG A 30 30.57 10.31 25.63
CA ARG A 30 29.37 9.77 26.26
C ARG A 30 28.16 10.59 25.81
N ILE A 31 27.29 9.99 25.01
CA ILE A 31 25.93 10.49 24.78
C ILE A 31 25.04 9.93 25.91
N PRO A 32 24.34 10.75 26.70
CA PRO A 32 23.54 10.26 27.81
C PRO A 32 22.25 9.62 27.29
N ILE A 33 22.12 8.31 27.53
CA ILE A 33 20.89 7.53 27.44
C ILE A 33 19.89 8.12 28.46
N LYS A 34 18.95 8.95 28.01
CA LYS A 34 17.80 9.36 28.83
C LYS A 34 16.75 8.26 28.80
N ARG A 35 16.61 7.60 29.96
CA ARG A 35 15.50 6.72 30.35
C ARG A 35 14.14 7.34 29.97
N VAL A 36 13.45 6.78 28.98
CA VAL A 36 12.02 7.01 28.76
C VAL A 36 11.27 5.94 29.54
N GLY A 37 10.74 6.35 30.69
CA GLY A 37 9.97 5.46 31.56
C GLY A 37 9.43 6.21 32.77
N LYS A 38 8.31 6.93 32.58
CA LYS A 38 7.19 7.12 33.54
C LYS A 38 6.34 8.35 33.16
N ARG A 39 5.22 8.10 32.46
CA ARG A 39 3.86 8.66 32.71
C ARG A 39 2.95 8.33 31.50
N CYS A 40 2.49 7.08 31.46
CA CYS A 40 1.61 6.50 30.44
C CYS A 40 0.11 6.88 30.63
N CYS A 41 -0.22 8.04 31.23
CA CYS A 41 -1.59 8.37 31.68
C CYS A 41 -2.06 9.81 31.40
N ILE A 42 -1.57 10.48 30.35
CA ILE A 42 -2.20 11.69 29.78
C ILE A 42 -2.65 11.40 28.33
N ALA A 43 -3.04 10.15 28.08
CA ALA A 43 -3.62 9.72 26.81
C ALA A 43 -4.82 10.63 26.48
N ILE A 44 -5.07 10.94 25.21
CA ILE A 44 -6.38 11.46 24.75
C ILE A 44 -6.69 12.92 25.13
N LYS A 45 -6.04 13.52 26.14
CA LYS A 45 -6.39 14.87 26.62
C LYS A 45 -5.92 16.03 25.71
N ALA A 46 -4.89 15.82 24.88
CA ALA A 46 -4.30 16.87 24.04
C ALA A 46 -4.92 17.02 22.64
N VAL A 47 -5.75 16.08 22.19
CA VAL A 47 -6.46 16.19 20.90
C VAL A 47 -7.51 17.32 20.90
N LEU A 48 -7.78 17.92 22.08
CA LEU A 48 -8.81 18.91 22.31
C LEU A 48 -8.32 20.37 22.45
N ASP A 49 -7.01 20.68 22.45
CA ASP A 49 -6.53 22.00 22.90
C ASP A 49 -5.62 22.81 21.94
N SER A 50 -5.61 22.54 20.62
CA SER A 50 -4.91 23.44 19.68
C SER A 50 -5.68 23.69 18.38
N ALA A 51 -6.85 24.31 18.53
CA ALA A 51 -7.46 25.13 17.50
C ALA A 51 -7.03 26.60 17.72
N SER A 52 -5.81 26.94 17.30
CA SER A 52 -5.38 28.34 17.07
C SER A 52 -3.98 28.35 16.47
N ILE A 53 -3.87 28.46 15.15
CA ILE A 53 -2.65 28.98 14.49
C ILE A 53 -3.14 29.95 13.42
N GLU A 54 -3.35 31.19 13.83
CA GLU A 54 -3.21 32.35 12.97
C GLU A 54 -2.07 33.21 13.54
N GLU A 55 -1.27 33.75 12.63
CA GLU A 55 -0.18 34.70 12.84
C GLU A 55 1.14 34.12 13.39
N LEU A 56 2.08 33.87 12.46
CA LEU A 56 3.37 34.57 12.41
C LEU A 56 4.14 34.07 11.18
N GLY A 57 4.34 34.96 10.20
CA GLY A 57 5.06 34.67 8.98
C GLY A 57 6.54 34.50 9.22
N HIS A 58 7.03 33.27 9.12
CA HIS A 58 8.42 32.90 8.79
C HIS A 58 8.41 31.49 8.15
N GLN A 59 9.32 31.28 7.20
CA GLN A 59 9.49 30.10 6.32
C GLN A 59 9.05 28.77 6.94
N GLU A 60 8.13 28.06 6.28
CA GLU A 60 7.59 26.76 6.72
C GLU A 60 8.74 25.73 6.93
N PRO A 61 9.06 25.34 8.18
CA PRO A 61 9.71 24.06 8.39
C PRO A 61 8.68 22.96 8.08
N ASP A 62 9.10 21.77 7.65
CA ASP A 62 8.24 20.59 7.44
C ASP A 62 7.33 20.33 8.67
N ILE A 63 6.14 20.93 8.69
CA ILE A 63 5.16 20.73 9.77
C ILE A 63 4.55 19.35 9.55
N LYS A 64 5.17 18.33 10.15
CA LYS A 64 4.56 17.01 10.27
C LYS A 64 3.34 17.13 11.18
N ASN A 65 2.15 17.29 10.58
CA ASN A 65 0.90 17.12 11.30
C ASN A 65 0.47 15.64 11.20
N PRO A 66 0.80 14.78 12.19
CA PRO A 66 0.48 13.35 12.13
C PRO A 66 -1.04 13.08 12.16
N ALA A 67 -1.87 14.12 12.38
CA ALA A 67 -3.30 13.99 12.23
C ALA A 67 -3.74 13.93 10.76
N LEU A 68 -2.88 14.25 9.79
CA LEU A 68 -3.19 14.22 8.36
C LEU A 68 -2.40 13.13 7.64
N SER A 69 -3.09 12.33 6.82
CA SER A 69 -2.48 11.20 6.13
C SER A 69 -1.28 11.57 5.23
N THR A 70 -1.28 12.76 4.63
CA THR A 70 -0.20 13.23 3.76
C THR A 70 1.12 13.44 4.49
N SER A 71 1.12 13.65 5.81
CA SER A 71 2.36 13.84 6.58
C SER A 71 3.19 12.55 6.72
N TYR A 72 2.61 11.39 6.38
CA TYR A 72 3.28 10.09 6.41
C TYR A 72 3.99 9.75 5.11
N ARG A 73 3.82 10.55 4.04
CA ARG A 73 4.65 10.41 2.84
C ARG A 73 6.10 10.74 3.22
N ASN A 74 7.04 9.86 2.90
CA ASN A 74 8.46 10.18 3.07
C ASN A 74 8.82 11.41 2.19
N SER A 75 9.34 12.47 2.82
CA SER A 75 9.73 13.70 2.11
C SER A 75 11.00 13.51 1.27
N GLU A 76 11.78 12.46 1.52
CA GLU A 76 12.95 12.08 0.72
C GLU A 76 12.57 11.55 -0.67
N PHE A 77 11.33 11.06 -0.84
CA PHE A 77 10.88 10.62 -2.16
C PHE A 77 10.67 11.83 -3.07
N PRO A 78 11.36 11.90 -4.24
CA PRO A 78 11.13 12.97 -5.20
C PRO A 78 9.68 12.96 -5.67
N LYS A 79 9.14 14.13 -5.99
CA LYS A 79 7.79 14.22 -6.53
C LYS A 79 7.82 13.91 -8.03
N PRO A 80 6.78 13.25 -8.57
CA PRO A 80 6.67 13.06 -10.01
C PRO A 80 6.40 14.38 -10.74
N ASN A 81 6.86 14.49 -11.99
CA ASN A 81 6.44 15.56 -12.87
C ASN A 81 4.93 15.47 -13.12
N GLN A 82 4.20 16.54 -12.78
CA GLN A 82 2.73 16.51 -12.78
C GLN A 82 2.13 16.35 -14.19
N THR A 83 2.74 16.98 -15.21
CA THR A 83 2.26 16.88 -16.60
C THR A 83 2.28 15.43 -17.08
N VAL A 84 3.37 14.70 -16.82
CA VAL A 84 3.47 13.28 -17.21
C VAL A 84 2.56 12.41 -16.32
N LEU A 85 2.44 12.71 -15.03
CA LEU A 85 1.57 11.99 -14.09
C LEU A 85 0.08 12.06 -14.48
N ASP A 86 -0.36 13.23 -14.94
CA ASP A 86 -1.73 13.44 -15.43
C ASP A 86 -1.99 12.64 -16.72
N ALA A 87 -1.01 12.60 -17.62
CA ALA A 87 -1.08 11.77 -18.82
C ALA A 87 -1.15 10.28 -18.50
N GLN A 88 -0.29 9.78 -17.60
CA GLN A 88 -0.30 8.39 -17.12
C GLN A 88 -1.66 8.01 -16.50
N THR A 89 -2.36 8.97 -15.87
CA THR A 89 -3.72 8.75 -15.35
C THR A 89 -4.72 8.38 -16.46
N LYS A 90 -4.49 8.83 -17.71
CA LYS A 90 -5.36 8.56 -18.86
C LYS A 90 -4.90 7.35 -19.69
N VAL A 91 -3.59 7.18 -19.89
CA VAL A 91 -3.06 6.20 -20.87
C VAL A 91 -2.58 4.89 -20.25
N CYS A 92 -2.12 4.88 -19.00
CA CYS A 92 -1.62 3.67 -18.32
C CYS A 92 -2.77 2.85 -17.70
N THR A 93 -3.80 2.56 -18.48
CA THR A 93 -4.95 1.73 -18.04
C THR A 93 -5.17 0.56 -19.00
N GLY A 94 -6.10 -0.33 -18.66
CA GLY A 94 -6.35 -1.52 -19.46
C GLY A 94 -7.03 -1.25 -20.81
N PRO A 95 -7.19 -2.29 -21.64
CA PRO A 95 -7.63 -2.22 -23.03
C PRO A 95 -9.00 -1.58 -23.25
N THR A 96 -9.82 -1.49 -22.20
CA THR A 96 -11.19 -0.92 -22.26
C THR A 96 -11.35 0.42 -21.54
N GLN A 97 -10.36 0.83 -20.74
CA GLN A 97 -10.47 2.01 -19.85
C GLN A 97 -9.60 3.18 -20.31
N THR A 98 -8.65 2.90 -21.20
CA THR A 98 -7.69 3.88 -21.71
C THR A 98 -8.38 5.00 -22.45
N LYS A 99 -7.95 6.22 -22.15
CA LYS A 99 -8.42 7.44 -22.79
C LYS A 99 -7.24 8.07 -23.52
N PRO A 100 -7.16 7.95 -24.86
CA PRO A 100 -6.12 8.60 -25.66
C PRO A 100 -5.97 10.08 -25.31
N LEU A 101 -4.75 10.59 -25.39
CA LEU A 101 -4.49 12.03 -25.29
C LEU A 101 -5.01 12.72 -26.55
N ASN A 102 -5.49 13.96 -26.42
CA ASN A 102 -5.66 14.81 -27.59
C ASN A 102 -4.30 15.39 -28.01
N GLU A 103 -4.24 16.08 -29.14
CA GLU A 103 -2.98 16.60 -29.70
C GLU A 103 -2.27 17.57 -28.76
N GLU A 104 -2.98 18.54 -28.18
CA GLU A 104 -2.40 19.50 -27.24
C GLU A 104 -1.79 18.81 -26.01
N GLN A 105 -2.50 17.83 -25.45
CA GLN A 105 -2.01 17.02 -24.32
C GLN A 105 -0.78 16.23 -24.71
N ALA A 106 -0.77 15.59 -25.87
CA ALA A 106 0.35 14.79 -26.35
C ALA A 106 1.60 15.66 -26.61
N LEU A 107 1.44 16.80 -27.29
CA LEU A 107 2.50 17.78 -27.52
C LEU A 107 3.08 18.27 -26.20
N LYS A 108 2.23 18.65 -25.24
CA LYS A 108 2.67 19.12 -23.91
C LYS A 108 3.50 18.06 -23.18
N VAL A 109 3.05 16.81 -23.17
CA VAL A 109 3.75 15.71 -22.48
C VAL A 109 5.10 15.43 -23.13
N LEU A 110 5.16 15.31 -24.45
CA LEU A 110 6.40 15.01 -25.17
C LEU A 110 7.40 16.18 -25.11
N ASP A 111 6.92 17.43 -25.13
CA ASP A 111 7.74 18.62 -24.87
C ASP A 111 8.36 18.59 -23.47
N THR A 112 7.54 18.33 -22.44
CA THR A 112 8.02 18.21 -21.06
C THR A 112 9.08 17.12 -20.93
N ILE A 113 8.87 15.95 -21.55
CA ILE A 113 9.84 14.85 -21.57
C ILE A 113 11.15 15.30 -22.26
N LEU A 114 11.07 15.93 -23.43
CA LEU A 114 12.25 16.39 -24.18
C LEU A 114 13.05 17.43 -23.40
N ARG A 115 12.36 18.41 -22.80
CA ARG A 115 12.98 19.45 -21.96
C ARG A 115 13.61 18.87 -20.72
N SER A 116 12.95 17.90 -20.07
CA SER A 116 13.50 17.18 -18.92
C SER A 116 14.77 16.41 -19.29
N ALA A 117 14.76 15.66 -20.40
CA ALA A 117 15.92 14.89 -20.85
C ALA A 117 17.13 15.76 -21.20
N LYS A 118 16.89 17.02 -21.62
CA LYS A 118 17.93 18.03 -21.87
C LYS A 118 18.39 18.79 -20.62
N GLY A 119 17.84 18.49 -19.43
CA GLY A 119 18.13 19.22 -18.19
C GLY A 119 17.57 20.65 -18.17
N GLY A 120 16.52 20.91 -18.95
CA GLY A 120 15.96 22.25 -19.18
C GLY A 120 14.75 22.63 -18.33
N LEU A 121 14.31 21.77 -17.39
CA LEU A 121 13.24 22.11 -16.45
C LEU A 121 13.85 22.84 -15.23
N LYS A 122 13.34 24.05 -14.94
CA LYS A 122 13.80 24.89 -13.83
C LYS A 122 12.78 24.98 -12.69
N ASP A 123 11.51 25.18 -13.04
CA ASP A 123 10.40 25.41 -12.10
C ASP A 123 9.43 24.22 -11.99
N GLU A 124 9.79 23.07 -12.58
CA GLU A 124 9.02 21.83 -12.56
C GLU A 124 9.91 20.66 -12.16
N GLU A 125 9.33 19.68 -11.46
CA GLU A 125 10.03 18.43 -11.16
C GLU A 125 10.48 17.73 -12.45
N PRO A 126 11.69 17.16 -12.50
CA PRO A 126 12.15 16.41 -13.66
C PRO A 126 11.29 15.16 -13.87
N VAL A 127 11.12 14.76 -15.12
CA VAL A 127 10.47 13.50 -15.47
C VAL A 127 11.38 12.34 -15.07
N SER A 128 10.92 11.52 -14.12
CA SER A 128 11.73 10.41 -13.61
C SER A 128 11.82 9.23 -14.60
N LYS A 129 12.82 8.37 -14.42
CA LYS A 129 12.96 7.12 -15.20
C LYS A 129 11.72 6.23 -15.07
N ALA A 130 11.13 6.14 -13.87
CA ALA A 130 9.88 5.42 -13.64
C ALA A 130 8.70 6.02 -14.41
N GLN A 131 8.62 7.36 -14.56
CA GLN A 131 7.60 8.00 -15.38
C GLN A 131 7.78 7.69 -16.86
N LEU A 132 9.03 7.74 -17.36
CA LEU A 132 9.34 7.39 -18.76
C LEU A 132 8.96 5.95 -19.07
N GLY A 133 9.37 5.00 -18.22
CA GLY A 133 9.08 3.58 -18.42
C GLY A 133 7.58 3.30 -18.44
N ALA A 134 6.83 3.81 -17.47
CA ALA A 134 5.37 3.67 -17.43
C ALA A 134 4.65 4.35 -18.61
N PHE A 135 5.05 5.57 -18.99
CA PHE A 135 4.43 6.29 -20.10
C PHE A 135 4.68 5.61 -21.45
N PHE A 136 5.94 5.29 -21.77
CA PHE A 136 6.26 4.67 -23.06
C PHE A 136 5.75 3.23 -23.16
N THR A 137 5.70 2.47 -22.07
CA THR A 137 5.02 1.16 -22.05
C THR A 137 3.57 1.28 -22.49
N ALA A 138 2.87 2.31 -21.98
CA ALA A 138 1.49 2.55 -22.38
C ALA A 138 1.37 2.91 -23.85
N MET A 139 2.28 3.72 -24.38
CA MET A 139 2.30 4.05 -25.81
C MET A 139 2.53 2.79 -26.66
N THR A 140 3.53 1.98 -26.33
CA THR A 140 3.89 0.74 -27.04
C THR A 140 2.77 -0.28 -27.08
N ILE A 141 2.24 -0.67 -25.91
CA ILE A 141 1.17 -1.69 -25.83
C ILE A 141 -0.09 -1.21 -26.54
N ARG A 142 -0.44 0.08 -26.42
CA ARG A 142 -1.60 0.65 -27.10
C ARG A 142 -1.47 0.64 -28.62
N ALA A 143 -0.26 0.82 -29.15
CA ALA A 143 -0.05 0.77 -30.59
C ALA A 143 -0.16 -0.67 -31.12
N ASN A 144 0.32 -1.65 -30.35
CA ASN A 144 0.47 -3.03 -30.82
C ASN A 144 -0.74 -3.93 -30.56
N ALA A 145 -1.32 -3.86 -29.35
CA ALA A 145 -2.18 -4.94 -28.83
C ALA A 145 -3.61 -4.48 -28.47
N PHE A 146 -3.82 -3.18 -28.27
CA PHE A 146 -5.12 -2.68 -27.81
C PHE A 146 -6.13 -2.52 -28.96
N PRO A 147 -7.45 -2.60 -28.65
CA PRO A 147 -8.50 -2.35 -29.64
C PRO A 147 -8.53 -0.88 -30.07
N GLU A 148 -8.98 -0.61 -31.30
CA GLU A 148 -8.96 0.72 -31.95
C GLU A 148 -9.37 1.91 -31.05
N PRO A 149 -10.45 1.85 -30.24
CA PRO A 149 -10.86 2.98 -29.40
C PRO A 149 -9.85 3.39 -28.32
N THR A 150 -8.92 2.50 -27.98
CA THR A 150 -7.89 2.71 -26.96
C THR A 150 -6.47 2.72 -27.52
N GLN A 151 -6.31 2.58 -28.85
CA GLN A 151 -5.05 2.84 -29.56
C GLN A 151 -4.73 4.35 -29.60
N TRP A 152 -3.64 4.72 -30.27
CA TRP A 152 -3.25 6.12 -30.39
C TRP A 152 -4.33 6.96 -31.08
N SER A 153 -4.58 8.16 -30.57
CA SER A 153 -5.33 9.17 -31.31
C SER A 153 -4.50 9.69 -32.48
N GLU A 154 -5.14 10.35 -33.44
CA GLU A 154 -4.40 11.07 -34.49
C GLU A 154 -3.49 12.16 -33.93
N GLY A 155 -3.90 12.81 -32.84
CA GLY A 155 -3.10 13.82 -32.16
C GLY A 155 -1.85 13.23 -31.52
N GLU A 156 -1.95 12.04 -30.92
CA GLU A 156 -0.79 11.31 -30.40
C GLU A 156 0.17 10.90 -31.52
N ARG A 157 -0.34 10.42 -32.67
CA ARG A 157 0.47 10.11 -33.85
C ARG A 157 1.26 11.33 -34.33
N ARG A 158 0.57 12.46 -34.59
CA ARG A 158 1.22 13.70 -35.07
C ARG A 158 2.25 14.23 -34.07
N ALA A 159 1.94 14.20 -32.77
CA ALA A 159 2.87 14.62 -31.73
C ALA A 159 4.10 13.71 -31.66
N MET A 160 3.92 12.39 -31.77
CA MET A 160 5.04 11.44 -31.77
C MET A 160 5.93 11.63 -33.00
N ASP A 161 5.37 11.78 -34.20
CA ASP A 161 6.12 12.04 -35.43
C ASP A 161 6.99 13.31 -35.32
N HIS A 162 6.46 14.34 -34.64
CA HIS A 162 7.18 15.60 -34.43
C HIS A 162 8.34 15.47 -33.42
N TYR A 163 8.12 14.78 -32.29
CA TYR A 163 9.06 14.77 -31.17
C TYR A 163 10.03 13.58 -31.17
N TRP A 164 9.64 12.42 -31.69
CA TRP A 164 10.45 11.20 -31.66
C TRP A 164 11.86 11.36 -32.25
N PRO A 165 12.06 12.04 -33.39
CA PRO A 165 13.40 12.24 -33.97
C PRO A 165 14.38 12.99 -33.04
N GLN A 166 13.84 13.80 -32.12
CA GLN A 166 14.61 14.53 -31.11
C GLN A 166 14.77 13.71 -29.82
N LEU A 167 13.70 13.05 -29.39
CA LEU A 167 13.67 12.21 -28.19
C LEU A 167 14.66 11.05 -28.29
N ILE A 168 14.72 10.36 -29.42
CA ILE A 168 15.60 9.21 -29.64
C ILE A 168 17.10 9.54 -29.49
N ARG A 169 17.47 10.83 -29.61
CA ARG A 169 18.86 11.30 -29.46
C ARG A 169 19.24 11.60 -28.01
N VAL A 170 18.26 11.78 -27.13
CA VAL A 170 18.48 12.24 -25.74
C VAL A 170 17.96 11.25 -24.69
N LEU A 171 17.03 10.37 -25.07
CA LEU A 171 16.50 9.35 -24.16
C LEU A 171 17.53 8.23 -23.93
N PRO A 172 17.56 7.64 -22.73
CA PRO A 172 18.45 6.51 -22.48
C PRO A 172 17.97 5.24 -23.21
N LYS A 173 18.90 4.31 -23.46
CA LYS A 173 18.68 3.15 -24.36
C LYS A 173 17.56 2.21 -23.90
N ASP A 174 17.40 2.06 -22.60
CA ASP A 174 16.32 1.29 -21.98
C ASP A 174 14.94 1.90 -22.28
N VAL A 175 14.80 3.22 -22.22
CA VAL A 175 13.57 3.94 -22.58
C VAL A 175 13.29 3.83 -24.08
N ILE A 176 14.32 3.93 -24.93
CA ILE A 176 14.17 3.72 -26.38
C ILE A 176 13.69 2.29 -26.67
N PHE A 177 14.25 1.29 -25.99
CA PHE A 177 13.76 -0.09 -26.08
C PHE A 177 12.29 -0.23 -25.65
N ILE A 178 11.89 0.37 -24.53
CA ILE A 178 10.50 0.30 -24.06
C ILE A 178 9.54 0.93 -25.10
N ALA A 179 9.94 2.06 -25.67
CA ALA A 179 9.15 2.82 -26.63
C ALA A 179 9.04 2.14 -28.00
N ASP A 180 10.10 1.47 -28.46
CA ASP A 180 10.11 0.81 -29.77
C ASP A 180 10.94 -0.48 -29.74
N PRO A 181 10.42 -1.57 -29.14
CA PRO A 181 11.20 -2.78 -28.87
C PRO A 181 11.67 -3.49 -30.15
N GLU A 182 10.96 -3.29 -31.27
CA GLU A 182 11.21 -3.92 -32.57
C GLU A 182 11.47 -2.91 -33.71
N ASP A 183 11.70 -1.62 -33.40
CA ASP A 183 11.87 -0.51 -34.37
C ASP A 183 10.73 -0.41 -35.43
N SER A 184 9.49 -0.64 -35.01
CA SER A 184 8.32 -0.67 -35.90
C SER A 184 7.19 0.29 -35.50
N ILE A 185 7.28 0.93 -34.33
CA ILE A 185 6.17 1.68 -33.73
C ILE A 185 6.35 3.18 -33.87
N MET A 186 7.56 3.68 -33.58
CA MET A 186 7.82 5.13 -33.44
C MET A 186 8.32 5.77 -34.76
N GLY A 187 8.29 5.02 -35.86
CA GLY A 187 8.65 5.49 -37.20
C GLY A 187 10.14 5.40 -37.49
N ILE A 188 10.95 6.34 -36.99
CA ILE A 188 12.41 6.34 -37.25
C ILE A 188 13.08 5.28 -36.37
N GLY A 189 13.48 4.17 -36.99
CA GLY A 189 14.22 3.09 -36.32
C GLY A 189 15.63 3.51 -35.90
N SER A 190 16.09 2.95 -34.77
CA SER A 190 17.43 3.22 -34.19
C SER A 190 18.36 2.02 -34.15
N SER A 191 17.86 0.81 -34.45
CA SER A 191 18.51 -0.46 -34.12
C SER A 191 18.78 -0.68 -32.63
N ILE A 192 18.32 0.22 -31.73
CA ILE A 192 18.56 0.11 -30.29
C ILE A 192 17.59 -0.90 -29.69
N GLY A 193 16.29 -0.77 -29.95
CA GLY A 193 15.26 -1.65 -29.38
C GLY A 193 15.52 -3.14 -29.63
N PRO A 194 15.64 -3.58 -30.90
CA PRO A 194 15.89 -4.98 -31.23
C PRO A 194 17.18 -5.56 -30.63
N LYS A 195 18.19 -4.71 -30.40
CA LYS A 195 19.53 -5.12 -29.89
C LYS A 195 19.70 -4.93 -28.38
N PHE A 196 18.73 -4.31 -27.70
CA PHE A 196 18.83 -4.04 -26.27
C PHE A 196 18.62 -5.33 -25.47
N VAL A 197 19.56 -5.61 -24.55
CA VAL A 197 19.58 -6.82 -23.71
C VAL A 197 19.78 -6.49 -22.22
N GLY A 198 19.71 -5.22 -21.83
CA GLY A 198 20.04 -4.78 -20.47
C GLY A 198 21.54 -4.67 -20.19
N ASN A 199 21.89 -4.12 -19.03
CA ASN A 199 23.27 -3.87 -18.59
C ASN A 199 23.76 -4.87 -17.52
N SER A 200 22.92 -5.80 -17.09
CA SER A 200 23.23 -6.84 -16.10
C SER A 200 22.45 -8.11 -16.40
N THR A 201 22.80 -9.22 -15.74
CA THR A 201 22.04 -10.48 -15.86
C THR A 201 20.59 -10.33 -15.42
N ALA A 202 20.35 -9.55 -14.35
CA ALA A 202 19.01 -9.25 -13.86
C ALA A 202 18.22 -8.43 -14.90
N GLU A 203 18.85 -7.40 -15.50
CA GLU A 203 18.21 -6.62 -16.56
C GLU A 203 17.99 -7.45 -17.83
N MET A 204 18.87 -8.40 -18.15
CA MET A 204 18.70 -9.30 -19.31
C MET A 204 17.45 -10.15 -19.17
N ARG A 205 17.21 -10.72 -17.98
CA ARG A 205 15.97 -11.46 -17.69
C ARG A 205 14.74 -10.56 -17.79
N LEU A 206 14.81 -9.36 -17.19
CA LEU A 206 13.74 -8.37 -17.23
C LEU A 206 13.41 -7.91 -18.66
N VAL A 207 14.43 -7.65 -19.48
CA VAL A 207 14.27 -7.25 -20.90
C VAL A 207 13.65 -8.38 -21.71
N GLY A 208 14.07 -9.63 -21.49
CA GLY A 208 13.43 -10.80 -22.12
C GLY A 208 11.94 -10.88 -21.81
N ALA A 209 11.57 -10.76 -20.53
CA ALA A 209 10.17 -10.74 -20.11
C ALA A 209 9.40 -9.52 -20.67
N LEU A 210 10.04 -8.36 -20.75
CA LEU A 210 9.44 -7.14 -21.28
C LEU A 210 9.08 -7.24 -22.76
N ARG A 211 9.81 -8.01 -23.57
CA ARG A 211 9.45 -8.19 -24.99
C ARG A 211 8.05 -8.80 -25.14
N GLU A 212 7.76 -9.85 -24.36
CA GLU A 212 6.44 -10.47 -24.33
C GLU A 212 5.37 -9.50 -23.79
N VAL A 213 5.66 -8.83 -22.67
CA VAL A 213 4.71 -7.89 -22.05
C VAL A 213 4.38 -6.71 -22.97
N LEU A 214 5.39 -6.12 -23.63
CA LEU A 214 5.21 -4.99 -24.56
C LEU A 214 4.48 -5.40 -25.86
N ALA A 215 4.50 -6.68 -26.20
CA ALA A 215 3.69 -7.25 -27.29
C ALA A 215 2.23 -7.52 -26.88
N GLY A 216 1.85 -7.22 -25.63
CA GLY A 216 0.51 -7.51 -25.10
C GLY A 216 0.35 -8.92 -24.52
N GLY A 217 1.45 -9.66 -24.37
CA GLY A 217 1.48 -11.03 -23.87
C GLY A 217 1.47 -11.15 -22.34
N HIS A 218 1.49 -12.41 -21.88
CA HIS A 218 1.47 -12.79 -20.46
C HIS A 218 2.61 -13.74 -20.13
N LEU A 219 3.07 -13.68 -18.89
CA LEU A 219 4.21 -14.46 -18.42
C LEU A 219 3.80 -15.68 -17.59
N GLY A 220 4.68 -16.66 -17.54
CA GLY A 220 4.60 -17.79 -16.62
C GLY A 220 4.90 -17.40 -15.17
N TYR A 221 4.51 -18.28 -14.24
CA TYR A 221 4.72 -18.08 -12.80
C TYR A 221 6.22 -17.93 -12.45
N GLU A 222 7.07 -18.85 -12.95
CA GLU A 222 8.51 -18.85 -12.66
C GLU A 222 9.22 -17.63 -13.26
N GLU A 223 8.76 -17.16 -14.42
CA GLU A 223 9.33 -15.98 -15.09
C GLU A 223 9.09 -14.72 -14.26
N VAL A 224 7.84 -14.49 -13.83
CA VAL A 224 7.52 -13.35 -12.96
C VAL A 224 8.24 -13.48 -11.62
N GLN A 225 8.24 -14.66 -10.99
CA GLN A 225 8.90 -14.85 -9.70
C GLN A 225 10.42 -14.61 -9.80
N GLY A 226 11.07 -15.16 -10.83
CA GLY A 226 12.50 -14.98 -11.08
C GLY A 226 12.87 -13.52 -11.37
N VAL A 227 12.06 -12.82 -12.17
CA VAL A 227 12.23 -11.37 -12.40
C VAL A 227 12.13 -10.59 -11.09
N LEU A 228 11.09 -10.82 -10.28
CA LEU A 228 10.91 -10.08 -9.02
C LEU A 228 12.06 -10.33 -8.04
N LYS A 229 12.50 -11.58 -7.87
CA LYS A 229 13.59 -11.94 -6.96
C LYS A 229 14.95 -11.39 -7.38
N ASP A 230 15.19 -11.23 -8.69
CA ASP A 230 16.44 -10.67 -9.20
C ASP A 230 16.56 -9.16 -9.00
N ILE A 231 15.43 -8.45 -9.03
CA ILE A 231 15.42 -6.98 -9.13
C ILE A 231 15.07 -6.28 -7.80
N LEU A 232 14.50 -6.99 -6.84
CA LEU A 232 14.13 -6.44 -5.52
C LEU A 232 15.00 -7.03 -4.40
N PRO A 233 15.25 -6.27 -3.32
CA PRO A 233 14.77 -4.91 -3.04
C PRO A 233 15.45 -3.85 -3.92
N LEU A 234 14.73 -2.74 -4.18
CA LEU A 234 15.37 -1.53 -4.68
C LEU A 234 16.30 -0.98 -3.60
N LYS A 235 17.59 -0.88 -3.93
CA LYS A 235 18.58 -0.29 -3.04
C LYS A 235 18.49 1.23 -3.14
N VAL A 236 18.31 1.89 -2.01
CA VAL A 236 18.54 3.34 -1.89
C VAL A 236 20.01 3.57 -2.25
N GLU A 237 20.28 4.51 -3.17
CA GLU A 237 21.60 4.72 -3.75
C GLU A 237 22.67 5.05 -2.69
N GLU A 238 23.32 4.04 -2.12
CA GLU A 238 24.71 4.16 -1.70
C GLU A 238 25.57 3.96 -2.94
N MET A 239 26.37 4.97 -3.28
CA MET A 239 27.17 5.04 -4.50
C MET A 239 27.89 3.72 -4.80
N GLY A 240 27.49 3.05 -5.88
CA GLY A 240 28.29 1.99 -6.52
C GLY A 240 27.67 0.59 -6.62
N SER A 241 26.46 0.32 -6.14
CA SER A 241 25.80 -0.98 -6.39
C SER A 241 24.80 -0.88 -7.54
N SER A 242 24.92 -1.74 -8.55
CA SER A 242 24.09 -1.73 -9.76
C SER A 242 22.60 -1.96 -9.43
N SER A 243 21.83 -0.89 -9.33
CA SER A 243 20.37 -0.95 -9.29
C SER A 243 19.83 -1.22 -10.69
N VAL A 244 18.80 -2.06 -10.78
CA VAL A 244 18.05 -2.30 -12.03
C VAL A 244 17.38 -1.00 -12.45
N SER A 245 17.35 -0.72 -13.75
CA SER A 245 16.72 0.50 -14.25
C SER A 245 15.25 0.61 -13.83
N GLU A 246 14.92 1.71 -13.15
CA GLU A 246 13.54 2.04 -12.79
C GLU A 246 12.62 2.18 -14.02
N SER A 247 13.17 2.51 -15.19
CA SER A 247 12.38 2.57 -16.42
C SER A 247 11.91 1.17 -16.84
N LEU A 248 12.79 0.16 -16.77
CA LEU A 248 12.46 -1.23 -17.09
C LEU A 248 11.50 -1.82 -16.05
N LEU A 249 11.73 -1.56 -14.75
CA LEU A 249 10.86 -2.07 -13.70
C LEU A 249 9.46 -1.44 -13.74
N SER A 250 9.37 -0.12 -13.93
CA SER A 250 8.09 0.55 -14.11
C SER A 250 7.35 0.07 -15.37
N ALA A 251 8.08 -0.18 -16.46
CA ALA A 251 7.54 -0.77 -17.68
C ALA A 251 6.94 -2.16 -17.43
N PHE A 252 7.64 -3.00 -16.67
CA PHE A 252 7.18 -4.35 -16.36
C PHE A 252 5.88 -4.34 -15.55
N MET A 253 5.84 -3.54 -14.48
CA MET A 253 4.66 -3.44 -13.60
C MET A 253 3.45 -2.82 -14.30
N ILE A 254 3.66 -1.78 -15.13
CA ILE A 254 2.56 -1.14 -15.86
C ILE A 254 2.13 -1.96 -17.06
N GLY A 255 3.06 -2.64 -17.74
CA GLY A 255 2.75 -3.50 -18.87
C GLY A 255 1.84 -4.66 -18.47
N GLN A 256 2.20 -5.41 -17.41
CA GLN A 256 1.35 -6.50 -16.91
C GLN A 256 -0.02 -5.99 -16.42
N ARG A 257 -0.07 -4.82 -15.77
CA ARG A 257 -1.35 -4.16 -15.43
C ARG A 257 -2.20 -3.89 -16.67
N MET A 258 -1.58 -3.35 -17.72
CA MET A 258 -2.26 -2.97 -18.95
C MET A 258 -2.77 -4.18 -19.72
N ASN A 259 -2.02 -5.28 -19.71
CA ASN A 259 -2.44 -6.54 -20.35
C ASN A 259 -3.53 -7.27 -19.56
N ARG A 260 -3.79 -6.86 -18.30
CA ARG A 260 -4.65 -7.52 -17.30
C ARG A 260 -4.04 -8.82 -16.83
N GLU A 261 -3.64 -8.83 -15.57
CA GLU A 261 -2.87 -9.92 -14.99
C GLU A 261 -3.62 -11.25 -15.03
N THR A 262 -2.91 -12.32 -15.38
CA THR A 262 -3.41 -13.68 -15.25
C THR A 262 -3.28 -14.20 -13.82
N ASP A 263 -4.02 -15.27 -13.51
CA ASP A 263 -3.91 -15.97 -12.22
C ASP A 263 -2.48 -16.43 -11.91
N ARG A 264 -1.72 -16.84 -12.95
CA ARG A 264 -0.34 -17.31 -12.79
C ARG A 264 0.60 -16.17 -12.41
N GLU A 265 0.46 -15.02 -13.06
CA GLU A 265 1.24 -13.82 -12.76
C GLU A 265 0.91 -13.28 -11.36
N LEU A 266 -0.38 -13.17 -11.01
CA LEU A 266 -0.81 -12.74 -9.68
C LEU A 266 -0.31 -13.69 -8.58
N LYS A 267 -0.35 -15.01 -8.83
CA LYS A 267 0.23 -16.00 -7.91
C LYS A 267 1.73 -15.78 -7.73
N ALA A 268 2.48 -15.49 -8.80
CA ALA A 268 3.91 -15.21 -8.70
C ALA A 268 4.19 -13.98 -7.85
N TYR A 269 3.48 -12.87 -8.07
CA TYR A 269 3.57 -11.69 -7.21
C TYR A 269 3.26 -11.99 -5.73
N CYS A 270 2.24 -12.82 -5.49
CA CYS A 270 1.79 -13.15 -4.14
C CYS A 270 2.83 -13.95 -3.35
N LEU A 271 3.50 -14.91 -4.00
CA LEU A 271 4.39 -15.87 -3.36
C LEU A 271 5.88 -15.53 -3.49
N ALA A 272 6.25 -14.53 -4.30
CA ALA A 272 7.64 -14.22 -4.64
C ALA A 272 8.54 -13.99 -3.41
N PHE A 273 8.01 -13.43 -2.32
CA PHE A 273 8.80 -13.07 -1.14
C PHE A 273 8.33 -13.78 0.14
N ASP A 274 7.68 -14.93 0.00
CA ASP A 274 7.21 -15.68 1.17
C ASP A 274 8.34 -16.19 2.06
N ASP A 275 9.47 -16.51 1.44
CA ASP A 275 10.68 -17.05 2.07
C ASP A 275 11.74 -15.98 2.39
N GLU A 276 11.49 -14.70 2.07
CA GLU A 276 12.48 -13.61 2.23
C GLU A 276 13.01 -13.47 3.66
N LEU A 277 12.15 -13.73 4.66
CA LEU A 277 12.49 -13.65 6.09
C LEU A 277 12.55 -15.04 6.76
N GLY A 278 12.61 -16.11 5.96
CA GLY A 278 12.44 -17.49 6.43
C GLY A 278 10.97 -17.90 6.58
N PRO A 279 10.71 -19.09 7.17
CA PRO A 279 9.36 -19.61 7.30
C PRO A 279 8.52 -18.75 8.26
N ALA A 280 7.24 -18.54 7.91
CA ALA A 280 6.30 -17.83 8.75
C ALA A 280 6.17 -18.49 10.15
N PRO A 281 6.23 -17.73 11.24
CA PRO A 281 6.06 -18.26 12.59
C PRO A 281 4.63 -18.81 12.77
N VAL A 282 4.47 -19.83 13.62
CA VAL A 282 3.18 -20.48 13.87
C VAL A 282 2.67 -20.12 15.27
N ALA A 283 1.58 -19.35 15.34
CA ALA A 283 0.89 -18.96 16.57
C ALA A 283 -0.01 -20.10 17.11
N ASP A 284 0.02 -20.28 18.43
CA ASP A 284 -0.85 -21.19 19.17
C ASP A 284 -2.19 -20.52 19.50
N VAL A 285 -3.02 -20.35 18.46
CA VAL A 285 -4.36 -19.75 18.54
C VAL A 285 -5.39 -20.62 17.81
N ASN A 286 -6.63 -20.61 18.29
CA ASN A 286 -7.74 -21.41 17.74
C ASN A 286 -8.18 -20.95 16.34
N SER A 287 -8.09 -19.66 16.07
CA SER A 287 -8.30 -19.10 14.74
C SER A 287 -7.43 -17.86 14.53
N LEU A 288 -7.05 -17.62 13.26
CA LEU A 288 -6.31 -16.43 12.85
C LEU A 288 -6.86 -15.90 11.53
N THR A 289 -7.33 -14.66 11.55
CA THR A 289 -7.79 -13.94 10.35
C THR A 289 -6.80 -12.86 9.95
N HIS A 290 -6.30 -12.94 8.71
CA HIS A 290 -5.48 -11.88 8.11
C HIS A 290 -6.35 -10.83 7.43
N TYR A 291 -6.09 -9.56 7.70
CA TYR A 291 -6.83 -8.44 7.13
C TYR A 291 -5.99 -7.71 6.06
N GLY A 292 -6.30 -7.98 4.80
CA GLY A 292 -5.73 -7.38 3.60
C GLY A 292 -6.51 -6.17 3.11
N GLU A 293 -6.35 -5.04 3.78
CA GLU A 293 -6.87 -3.75 3.31
C GLU A 293 -6.12 -3.29 2.05
N PRO A 294 -6.71 -2.47 1.18
CA PRO A 294 -5.93 -1.76 0.17
C PRO A 294 -4.91 -0.81 0.81
N TYR A 295 -3.64 -1.00 0.47
CA TYR A 295 -2.53 -0.33 1.15
C TYR A 295 -2.48 1.19 0.89
N ASP A 296 -3.07 1.70 -0.19
CA ASP A 296 -3.17 3.14 -0.47
C ASP A 296 -4.26 3.87 0.33
N GLY A 297 -4.98 3.15 1.21
CA GLY A 297 -5.83 3.71 2.24
C GLY A 297 -7.13 4.36 1.75
N ASN A 298 -7.85 4.96 2.70
CA ASN A 298 -9.09 5.69 2.45
C ASN A 298 -8.93 7.18 2.68
N THR A 299 -9.68 7.99 1.95
CA THR A 299 -9.53 9.45 2.00
C THR A 299 -10.77 10.15 2.52
N ARG A 300 -11.94 9.53 2.50
CA ARG A 300 -13.21 10.19 2.82
C ARG A 300 -13.88 9.64 4.05
N TYR A 301 -13.96 8.31 4.18
CA TYR A 301 -14.85 7.68 5.17
C TYR A 301 -14.10 7.02 6.33
N PHE A 302 -14.78 6.89 7.46
CA PHE A 302 -14.30 6.19 8.66
C PHE A 302 -13.94 4.72 8.37
N ARG A 303 -12.74 4.31 8.81
CA ARG A 303 -12.22 2.94 8.70
C ARG A 303 -12.45 2.18 10.02
N SER A 304 -13.20 1.08 9.96
CA SER A 304 -13.55 0.31 11.17
C SER A 304 -12.60 -0.85 11.47
N THR A 305 -11.74 -1.24 10.53
CA THR A 305 -11.00 -2.52 10.55
C THR A 305 -10.11 -2.71 11.79
N LEU A 306 -9.36 -1.68 12.23
CA LEU A 306 -8.58 -1.73 13.48
C LEU A 306 -9.45 -2.04 14.70
N PHE A 307 -10.62 -1.40 14.79
CA PHE A 307 -11.54 -1.55 15.91
C PHE A 307 -12.28 -2.90 15.85
N VAL A 308 -12.59 -3.38 14.64
CA VAL A 308 -13.14 -4.73 14.42
C VAL A 308 -12.17 -5.81 14.92
N ALA A 309 -10.86 -5.67 14.66
CA ALA A 309 -9.87 -6.61 15.17
C ALA A 309 -9.83 -6.65 16.71
N ALA A 310 -9.89 -5.49 17.36
CA ALA A 310 -9.96 -5.40 18.82
C ALA A 310 -11.25 -6.00 19.41
N VAL A 311 -12.37 -5.88 18.70
CA VAL A 311 -13.64 -6.53 19.07
C VAL A 311 -13.53 -8.04 18.93
N ARG A 312 -13.02 -8.52 17.80
CA ARG A 312 -12.87 -9.96 17.51
C ARG A 312 -11.96 -10.68 18.49
N SER A 313 -10.87 -10.04 18.91
CA SER A 313 -9.97 -10.64 19.89
C SER A 313 -10.59 -10.84 21.29
N CYS A 314 -11.75 -10.21 21.58
CA CYS A 314 -12.45 -10.40 22.86
C CYS A 314 -13.12 -11.76 23.00
N TYR A 315 -13.38 -12.47 21.90
CA TYR A 315 -14.05 -13.77 21.90
C TYR A 315 -13.24 -14.85 21.17
N GLY A 316 -11.90 -14.72 21.20
CA GLY A 316 -10.98 -15.77 20.77
C GLY A 316 -10.69 -15.81 19.26
N GLU A 317 -11.19 -14.84 18.49
CA GLU A 317 -10.91 -14.71 17.05
C GLU A 317 -9.68 -13.82 16.84
N SER A 318 -8.48 -14.42 16.78
CA SER A 318 -7.25 -13.65 16.63
C SER A 318 -7.15 -12.99 15.26
N CYS A 319 -6.65 -11.76 15.23
CA CYS A 319 -6.63 -10.93 14.01
C CYS A 319 -5.21 -10.40 13.73
N LEU A 320 -4.70 -10.63 12.52
CA LEU A 320 -3.48 -10.00 12.03
C LEU A 320 -3.81 -8.96 10.96
N LEU A 321 -3.64 -7.69 11.31
CA LEU A 321 -3.71 -6.60 10.34
C LEU A 321 -2.34 -6.43 9.69
N HIS A 322 -2.33 -6.16 8.40
CA HIS A 322 -1.09 -5.84 7.69
C HIS A 322 -1.32 -4.73 6.67
N GLY A 323 -0.30 -3.90 6.50
CA GLY A 323 -0.43 -2.66 5.73
C GLY A 323 0.91 -1.95 5.57
N VAL A 324 0.85 -0.64 5.43
CA VAL A 324 2.01 0.23 5.24
C VAL A 324 1.75 1.60 5.85
N ASP A 325 2.81 2.35 6.14
CA ASP A 325 2.75 3.71 6.66
C ASP A 325 2.16 4.70 5.66
N TRP A 326 2.51 4.56 4.37
CA TRP A 326 1.95 5.36 3.30
C TRP A 326 2.11 4.67 1.94
N MET A 327 1.11 4.80 1.07
CA MET A 327 1.18 4.23 -0.29
C MET A 327 0.40 5.05 -1.33
N PRO A 328 0.98 5.29 -2.52
CA PRO A 328 0.29 5.89 -3.65
C PRO A 328 -0.67 4.87 -4.32
N PRO A 329 -1.64 5.33 -5.14
CA PRO A 329 -1.80 6.71 -5.62
C PRO A 329 -2.73 7.58 -4.79
N LYS A 330 -3.47 7.01 -3.83
CA LYS A 330 -4.38 7.78 -2.98
C LYS A 330 -3.64 8.51 -1.85
N GLY A 331 -2.63 7.85 -1.25
CA GLY A 331 -1.97 8.33 -0.04
C GLY A 331 -2.97 8.59 1.08
N GLY A 332 -3.94 7.67 1.26
CA GLY A 332 -5.00 7.77 2.25
C GLY A 332 -4.62 7.16 3.59
N ILE A 333 -5.57 7.20 4.52
CA ILE A 333 -5.40 6.70 5.89
C ILE A 333 -5.25 5.18 5.86
N THR A 334 -4.20 4.70 6.50
CA THR A 334 -3.92 3.27 6.71
C THR A 334 -4.05 2.91 8.19
N GLU A 335 -4.16 1.61 8.47
CA GLU A 335 -4.17 1.06 9.83
C GLU A 335 -2.89 1.42 10.57
N GLU A 336 -1.75 1.49 9.86
CA GLU A 336 -0.48 1.88 10.44
C GLU A 336 -0.48 3.30 10.99
N GLN A 337 -0.97 4.25 10.19
CA GLN A 337 -1.07 5.64 10.59
C GLN A 337 -1.89 5.76 11.88
N MET A 338 -2.99 5.00 11.98
CA MET A 338 -3.84 4.98 13.16
C MET A 338 -3.11 4.41 14.38
N VAL A 339 -2.51 3.22 14.30
CA VAL A 339 -1.83 2.62 15.47
C VAL A 339 -0.57 3.41 15.87
N MET A 340 0.15 3.99 14.91
CA MET A 340 1.31 4.85 15.15
C MET A 340 0.88 6.15 15.85
N PHE A 341 -0.20 6.80 15.41
CA PHE A 341 -0.76 7.99 16.06
C PHE A 341 -1.21 7.70 17.50
N MET A 342 -1.71 6.49 17.76
CA MET A 342 -2.08 6.03 19.11
C MET A 342 -0.87 5.64 19.99
N GLY A 343 0.35 5.59 19.44
CA GLY A 343 1.59 5.31 20.16
C GLY A 343 2.00 3.84 20.24
N ALA A 344 1.43 2.96 19.41
CA ALA A 344 1.86 1.57 19.31
C ALA A 344 3.22 1.44 18.61
N ASN A 345 3.96 0.38 18.91
CA ASN A 345 5.15 0.04 18.14
C ASN A 345 4.74 -0.60 16.80
N THR A 346 5.16 -0.01 15.67
CA THR A 346 4.91 -0.51 14.32
C THR A 346 6.14 -1.17 13.69
N HIS A 347 7.25 -1.29 14.43
CA HIS A 347 8.46 -2.01 14.02
C HIS A 347 8.46 -3.39 14.69
N LEU A 348 7.48 -4.20 14.32
CA LEU A 348 7.27 -5.55 14.86
C LEU A 348 7.55 -6.56 13.75
N THR A 349 8.49 -7.47 14.03
CA THR A 349 8.73 -8.64 13.19
C THR A 349 7.53 -9.61 13.22
N PRO A 350 7.38 -10.50 12.23
CA PRO A 350 6.37 -11.55 12.27
C PRO A 350 6.40 -12.39 13.56
N SER A 351 7.58 -12.67 14.10
CA SER A 351 7.75 -13.42 15.36
C SER A 351 7.26 -12.64 16.59
N GLN A 352 7.44 -11.32 16.61
CA GLN A 352 6.88 -10.48 17.67
C GLN A 352 5.36 -10.34 17.54
N ALA A 353 4.85 -10.28 16.32
CA ALA A 353 3.40 -10.30 16.07
C ALA A 353 2.75 -11.60 16.58
N LYS A 354 3.41 -12.75 16.40
CA LYS A 354 2.98 -14.02 17.01
C LYS A 354 2.78 -13.89 18.52
N ILE A 355 3.71 -13.26 19.25
CA ILE A 355 3.60 -13.08 20.71
C ILE A 355 2.35 -12.28 21.07
N LEU A 356 2.03 -11.23 20.31
CA LEU A 356 0.83 -10.42 20.53
C LEU A 356 -0.48 -11.14 20.19
N LEU A 357 -0.44 -12.04 19.18
CA LEU A 357 -1.58 -12.87 18.81
C LEU A 357 -1.91 -13.92 19.88
N GLU A 358 -0.90 -14.45 20.57
CA GLU A 358 -1.02 -15.44 21.65
C GLU A 358 -1.31 -14.80 23.03
N ASP A 359 -1.22 -13.48 23.15
CA ASP A 359 -1.46 -12.78 24.40
C ASP A 359 -2.97 -12.68 24.69
N ASP A 360 -3.41 -13.35 25.75
CA ASP A 360 -4.81 -13.42 26.22
C ASP A 360 -5.42 -12.08 26.59
N GLU A 361 -4.64 -11.01 26.72
CA GLU A 361 -5.09 -9.64 26.98
C GLU A 361 -5.04 -8.73 25.74
N VAL A 362 -4.52 -9.24 24.60
CA VAL A 362 -4.41 -8.55 23.31
C VAL A 362 -5.15 -9.30 22.19
N GLY A 363 -4.65 -10.46 21.75
CA GLY A 363 -5.26 -11.32 20.73
C GLY A 363 -5.33 -10.74 19.31
N PHE A 364 -4.65 -9.63 19.03
CA PHE A 364 -4.49 -9.11 17.66
C PHE A 364 -3.13 -8.43 17.49
N ALA A 365 -2.65 -8.32 16.25
CA ALA A 365 -1.40 -7.66 15.94
C ALA A 365 -1.49 -6.86 14.63
N TYR A 366 -0.62 -5.85 14.51
CA TYR A 366 -0.36 -5.16 13.24
C TYR A 366 1.08 -5.43 12.80
N VAL A 367 1.28 -5.75 11.51
CA VAL A 367 2.62 -5.89 10.91
C VAL A 367 2.72 -5.00 9.68
N SER A 368 3.75 -4.16 9.65
CA SER A 368 4.03 -3.30 8.49
C SER A 368 4.68 -4.10 7.36
N GLN A 369 4.40 -3.73 6.11
CA GLN A 369 5.04 -4.28 4.92
C GLN A 369 6.57 -4.15 5.01
N ARG A 370 7.11 -3.11 5.65
CA ARG A 370 8.57 -2.97 5.84
C ARG A 370 9.17 -4.12 6.65
N GLU A 371 8.43 -4.63 7.64
CA GLU A 371 8.89 -5.67 8.55
C GLU A 371 8.59 -7.08 8.03
N ALA A 372 7.57 -7.23 7.19
CA ALA A 372 7.16 -8.52 6.63
C ALA A 372 7.77 -8.81 5.25
N ARG A 373 7.92 -7.77 4.42
CA ARG A 373 8.28 -7.87 2.98
C ARG A 373 9.11 -6.66 2.53
N PRO A 374 10.34 -6.46 3.04
CA PRO A 374 11.16 -5.29 2.72
C PRO A 374 11.42 -5.12 1.22
N SER A 375 11.54 -6.21 0.45
CA SER A 375 11.59 -6.16 -1.02
C SER A 375 10.42 -5.43 -1.65
N LEU A 376 9.20 -5.69 -1.18
CA LEU A 376 7.99 -5.04 -1.69
C LEU A 376 7.86 -3.61 -1.18
N TYR A 377 8.26 -3.35 0.07
CA TYR A 377 8.25 -2.01 0.66
C TYR A 377 9.17 -1.03 -0.08
N SER A 378 10.30 -1.51 -0.63
CA SER A 378 11.24 -0.69 -1.41
C SER A 378 10.62 -0.02 -2.66
N LEU A 379 9.42 -0.45 -3.09
CA LEU A 379 8.75 0.04 -4.29
C LEU A 379 7.90 1.30 -4.09
N ILE A 380 7.76 1.83 -2.87
CA ILE A 380 6.85 2.95 -2.58
C ILE A 380 7.14 4.17 -3.46
N GLY A 381 8.42 4.58 -3.54
CA GLY A 381 8.84 5.69 -4.38
C GLY A 381 8.52 5.48 -5.86
N LEU A 382 8.91 4.32 -6.41
CA LEU A 382 8.59 3.97 -7.81
C LEU A 382 7.07 3.96 -8.06
N ARG A 383 6.27 3.42 -7.13
CA ARG A 383 4.81 3.36 -7.25
C ARG A 383 4.16 4.74 -7.30
N GLU A 384 4.80 5.76 -6.74
CA GLU A 384 4.30 7.14 -6.83
C GLU A 384 4.43 7.67 -8.26
N HIS A 385 5.57 7.40 -8.90
CA HIS A 385 5.87 7.83 -10.26
C HIS A 385 5.08 7.08 -11.35
N ILE A 386 4.65 5.84 -11.11
CA ILE A 386 3.81 5.12 -12.08
C ILE A 386 2.32 5.47 -12.00
N LYS A 387 1.88 6.15 -10.94
CA LYS A 387 0.49 6.60 -10.65
C LYS A 387 -0.60 5.53 -10.52
N LYS A 388 -0.38 4.33 -11.04
CA LYS A 388 -1.38 3.27 -11.14
C LYS A 388 -1.06 2.15 -10.17
N ARG A 389 -2.10 1.42 -9.77
CA ARG A 389 -1.96 0.23 -8.92
C ARG A 389 -1.34 -0.92 -9.74
N PRO A 390 -0.10 -1.35 -9.50
CA PRO A 390 0.47 -2.48 -10.25
C PRO A 390 -0.19 -3.82 -9.84
N PRO A 391 0.14 -4.95 -10.50
CA PRO A 391 -0.29 -6.29 -10.10
C PRO A 391 -0.13 -6.56 -8.59
N LEU A 392 0.98 -6.07 -8.04
CA LEU A 392 1.32 -6.17 -6.63
C LEU A 392 0.24 -5.61 -5.70
N ALA A 393 -0.47 -4.54 -6.08
CA ALA A 393 -1.53 -3.94 -5.26
C ALA A 393 -2.73 -4.88 -5.03
N THR A 394 -2.89 -5.90 -5.89
CA THR A 394 -3.85 -6.99 -5.68
C THR A 394 -3.25 -8.07 -4.77
N ALA A 395 -2.03 -8.51 -5.08
CA ALA A 395 -1.38 -9.64 -4.41
C ALA A 395 -0.95 -9.35 -2.95
N GLU A 396 -0.57 -8.10 -2.64
CA GLU A 396 -0.10 -7.68 -1.30
C GLU A 396 -1.19 -7.74 -0.23
N LYS A 397 -2.45 -7.88 -0.62
CA LYS A 397 -3.59 -8.07 0.30
C LYS A 397 -3.78 -9.52 0.75
N VAL A 398 -3.16 -10.50 0.08
CA VAL A 398 -3.37 -11.93 0.36
C VAL A 398 -2.06 -12.52 0.91
N GLN A 399 -1.66 -12.05 2.09
CA GLN A 399 -0.42 -12.45 2.76
C GLN A 399 -0.71 -13.36 3.95
N GLN A 400 0.16 -14.34 4.17
CA GLN A 400 0.12 -15.24 5.33
C GLN A 400 1.39 -15.02 6.16
N ILE A 401 1.45 -13.89 6.87
CA ILE A 401 2.65 -13.40 7.56
C ILE A 401 2.94 -14.23 8.82
N VAL A 402 1.88 -14.66 9.50
CA VAL A 402 1.94 -15.58 10.65
C VAL A 402 0.97 -16.72 10.35
N ARG A 403 1.32 -17.95 10.72
CA ARG A 403 0.41 -19.09 10.60
C ARG A 403 -0.27 -19.39 11.94
N ALA A 404 -1.37 -20.11 11.93
CA ALA A 404 -2.01 -20.60 13.16
C ALA A 404 -1.99 -22.13 13.25
N ARG A 405 -2.00 -22.65 14.48
CA ARG A 405 -2.32 -24.06 14.75
C ARG A 405 -3.77 -24.39 14.46
N GLY A 406 -4.67 -23.44 14.70
CA GLY A 406 -6.10 -23.56 14.43
C GLY A 406 -6.51 -23.13 13.01
N LYS A 407 -7.76 -22.66 12.88
CA LYS A 407 -8.34 -22.27 11.59
C LYS A 407 -7.71 -20.98 11.08
N GLU A 408 -7.33 -20.97 9.80
CA GLU A 408 -6.77 -19.78 9.14
C GLU A 408 -7.78 -19.19 8.16
N ALA A 409 -7.93 -17.86 8.20
CA ALA A 409 -8.75 -17.12 7.25
C ALA A 409 -8.05 -15.87 6.72
N ILE A 410 -8.49 -15.40 5.55
CA ILE A 410 -8.06 -14.12 4.98
C ILE A 410 -9.29 -13.32 4.55
N VAL A 411 -9.29 -12.03 4.87
CA VAL A 411 -10.28 -11.07 4.37
C VAL A 411 -9.57 -9.99 3.55
N ALA A 412 -10.01 -9.75 2.31
CA ALA A 412 -9.39 -8.75 1.43
C ALA A 412 -10.39 -7.79 0.78
N GLY A 413 -10.05 -6.50 0.76
CA GLY A 413 -10.87 -5.45 0.14
C GLY A 413 -10.61 -5.33 -1.35
N PHE A 414 -11.58 -4.91 -2.16
CA PHE A 414 -11.36 -4.64 -3.59
C PHE A 414 -12.16 -3.45 -4.14
N TYR A 415 -11.58 -2.80 -5.16
CA TYR A 415 -12.11 -1.56 -5.74
C TYR A 415 -13.15 -1.77 -6.84
N HIS A 416 -12.84 -2.67 -7.77
CA HIS A 416 -13.53 -2.80 -9.05
C HIS A 416 -13.96 -4.24 -9.24
N GLY A 417 -15.08 -4.42 -9.93
CA GLY A 417 -15.56 -5.75 -10.31
C GLY A 417 -14.49 -6.52 -11.10
N GLY A 418 -14.42 -7.83 -10.90
CA GLY A 418 -13.48 -8.72 -11.58
C GLY A 418 -12.20 -9.03 -10.80
N TYR A 419 -12.07 -8.53 -9.57
CA TYR A 419 -10.96 -8.87 -8.66
C TYR A 419 -11.37 -9.81 -7.53
N GLU A 420 -12.64 -10.21 -7.46
CA GLU A 420 -13.18 -11.14 -6.46
C GLU A 420 -12.52 -12.51 -6.61
N GLU A 421 -12.66 -13.11 -7.79
CA GLU A 421 -12.12 -14.44 -8.07
C GLU A 421 -10.60 -14.49 -8.03
N PRO A 422 -9.84 -13.52 -8.60
CA PRO A 422 -8.39 -13.51 -8.44
C PRO A 422 -7.94 -13.50 -6.97
N LEU A 423 -8.59 -12.71 -6.10
CA LEU A 423 -8.26 -12.69 -4.67
C LEU A 423 -8.64 -14.00 -3.98
N LEU A 424 -9.83 -14.54 -4.25
CA LEU A 424 -10.26 -15.83 -3.68
C LEU A 424 -9.37 -16.99 -4.18
N MET A 425 -8.95 -16.97 -5.44
CA MET A 425 -7.98 -17.90 -6.00
C MET A 425 -6.66 -17.85 -5.23
N LEU A 426 -6.11 -16.66 -4.96
CA LEU A 426 -4.90 -16.52 -4.14
C LEU A 426 -5.10 -17.08 -2.73
N MET A 427 -6.24 -16.81 -2.10
CA MET A 427 -6.56 -17.36 -0.77
C MET A 427 -6.65 -18.89 -0.79
N ARG A 428 -7.28 -19.50 -1.81
CA ARG A 428 -7.30 -20.96 -1.99
C ARG A 428 -5.88 -21.53 -2.16
N ARG A 429 -5.02 -20.83 -2.91
CA ARG A 429 -3.61 -21.22 -3.11
C ARG A 429 -2.76 -21.08 -1.84
N ARG A 430 -3.10 -20.17 -0.93
CA ARG A 430 -2.53 -20.09 0.42
C ARG A 430 -2.92 -21.26 1.32
N GLY A 431 -3.95 -22.02 0.94
CA GLY A 431 -4.41 -23.16 1.70
C GLY A 431 -5.20 -22.79 2.96
N VAL A 432 -5.73 -21.56 3.05
CA VAL A 432 -6.54 -21.16 4.20
C VAL A 432 -7.90 -21.88 4.22
N HIS A 433 -8.50 -21.94 5.41
CA HIS A 433 -9.75 -22.65 5.67
C HIS A 433 -10.96 -21.83 5.20
N ALA A 434 -10.88 -20.50 5.29
CA ALA A 434 -11.90 -19.59 4.78
C ALA A 434 -11.28 -18.35 4.13
N GLY A 435 -11.95 -17.81 3.12
CA GLY A 435 -11.56 -16.60 2.41
C GLY A 435 -12.77 -15.73 2.17
N LEU A 436 -12.63 -14.43 2.40
CA LEU A 436 -13.71 -13.45 2.19
C LEU A 436 -13.15 -12.23 1.45
N VAL A 437 -13.80 -11.85 0.36
CA VAL A 437 -13.54 -10.60 -0.34
C VAL A 437 -14.72 -9.66 -0.15
N VAL A 438 -14.43 -8.40 0.15
CA VAL A 438 -15.44 -7.39 0.48
C VAL A 438 -15.27 -6.16 -0.39
N LYS A 439 -16.37 -5.70 -0.99
CA LYS A 439 -16.47 -4.39 -1.64
C LYS A 439 -17.01 -3.36 -0.66
N GLY A 440 -16.19 -2.94 0.28
CA GLY A 440 -16.55 -1.86 1.20
C GLY A 440 -16.44 -0.48 0.56
N GLU A 441 -16.71 0.55 1.35
CA GLU A 441 -16.59 1.93 0.87
C GLU A 441 -15.15 2.25 0.46
N GLU A 442 -15.02 2.89 -0.70
CA GLU A 442 -13.73 3.21 -1.33
C GLU A 442 -12.84 1.99 -1.61
N GLY A 443 -13.42 0.78 -1.66
CA GLY A 443 -12.71 -0.48 -1.89
C GLY A 443 -12.09 -1.12 -0.65
N ALA A 444 -12.32 -0.55 0.55
CA ALA A 444 -11.86 -1.09 1.82
C ALA A 444 -12.66 -2.33 2.28
N LEU A 445 -12.29 -2.92 3.41
CA LEU A 445 -13.05 -4.02 4.02
C LEU A 445 -14.31 -3.56 4.74
N SER A 446 -14.39 -2.29 5.11
CA SER A 446 -15.47 -1.79 5.93
C SER A 446 -16.77 -1.65 5.11
N MET A 447 -17.74 -2.52 5.38
CA MET A 447 -19.14 -2.40 4.97
C MET A 447 -19.80 -1.19 5.63
N THR A 448 -20.82 -0.62 4.98
CA THR A 448 -21.59 0.54 5.46
C THR A 448 -23.02 0.16 5.84
N THR A 449 -23.63 0.91 6.74
CA THR A 449 -25.06 0.83 7.06
C THR A 449 -25.92 1.65 6.10
N ARG A 450 -25.31 2.46 5.24
CA ARG A 450 -26.02 3.31 4.28
C ARG A 450 -26.84 2.48 3.30
N LEU A 451 -28.11 2.87 3.10
CA LEU A 451 -28.94 2.34 2.02
C LEU A 451 -28.26 2.46 0.66
N ARG A 452 -28.39 1.41 -0.14
CA ARG A 452 -27.90 1.40 -1.52
C ARG A 452 -28.53 2.55 -2.31
N SER A 453 -27.70 3.23 -3.09
CA SER A 453 -28.20 4.19 -4.07
C SER A 453 -28.95 3.46 -5.18
N ALA A 454 -30.23 3.80 -5.39
CA ALA A 454 -31.06 3.26 -6.47
C ALA A 454 -30.46 3.49 -7.87
N ASN A 455 -29.58 4.49 -8.01
CA ASN A 455 -28.93 4.85 -9.27
C ASN A 455 -27.60 4.13 -9.53
N ALA A 456 -27.18 3.22 -8.64
CA ALA A 456 -25.97 2.41 -8.83
C ALA A 456 -26.24 1.24 -9.79
N SER A 457 -26.18 1.51 -11.10
CA SER A 457 -26.51 0.55 -12.15
C SER A 457 -25.31 -0.16 -12.78
N LYS A 458 -24.06 0.18 -12.42
CA LYS A 458 -22.85 -0.41 -13.02
C LYS A 458 -21.93 -1.07 -11.99
N GLY A 459 -21.70 -2.37 -12.20
CA GLY A 459 -20.77 -3.20 -11.42
C GLY A 459 -21.33 -3.66 -10.08
N LEU A 460 -20.52 -4.39 -9.32
CA LEU A 460 -20.91 -4.89 -8.00
C LEU A 460 -21.19 -3.73 -7.02
N PRO A 461 -22.22 -3.82 -6.17
CA PRO A 461 -22.55 -2.78 -5.22
C PRO A 461 -21.56 -2.70 -4.05
N VAL A 462 -21.56 -1.58 -3.33
CA VAL A 462 -20.93 -1.50 -2.01
C VAL A 462 -21.65 -2.50 -1.08
N ASN A 463 -20.91 -3.12 -0.16
CA ASN A 463 -21.32 -4.25 0.67
C ASN A 463 -21.48 -5.59 -0.05
N TYR A 464 -21.04 -5.69 -1.31
CA TYR A 464 -20.91 -7.00 -1.94
C TYR A 464 -19.79 -7.80 -1.27
N CYS A 465 -20.10 -9.03 -0.91
CA CYS A 465 -19.20 -10.00 -0.31
C CYS A 465 -19.20 -11.28 -1.15
N SER A 466 -18.03 -11.90 -1.29
CA SER A 466 -17.90 -13.23 -1.89
C SER A 466 -16.84 -14.00 -1.13
N GLY A 467 -17.00 -15.31 -1.00
CA GLY A 467 -16.09 -16.07 -0.17
C GLY A 467 -16.19 -17.57 -0.34
N PHE A 468 -15.34 -18.25 0.40
CA PHE A 468 -15.44 -19.68 0.64
C PHE A 468 -15.15 -19.99 2.10
N ARG A 469 -15.67 -21.11 2.57
CA ARG A 469 -15.37 -21.66 3.90
C ARG A 469 -15.35 -23.19 3.86
N SER A 470 -14.52 -23.78 4.71
CA SER A 470 -14.45 -25.24 4.87
C SER A 470 -15.76 -25.79 5.40
N VAL A 471 -16.25 -26.88 4.82
CA VAL A 471 -17.46 -27.56 5.28
C VAL A 471 -17.05 -28.75 6.14
N ASN A 472 -17.55 -28.82 7.37
CA ASN A 472 -17.42 -30.01 8.21
C ASN A 472 -18.43 -31.07 7.73
N LEU A 473 -18.20 -31.67 6.57
CA LEU A 473 -18.98 -32.81 6.08
C LEU A 473 -18.03 -33.98 5.84
N ALA A 474 -18.36 -35.13 6.46
CA ALA A 474 -17.77 -36.42 6.12
C ALA A 474 -17.80 -36.62 4.59
N PRO A 475 -16.78 -37.24 3.99
CA PRO A 475 -16.52 -37.13 2.56
C PRO A 475 -17.62 -37.84 1.76
N ALA A 476 -18.49 -37.06 1.15
CA ALA A 476 -19.28 -37.47 0.01
C ALA A 476 -19.42 -36.27 -0.94
N CYS A 477 -18.64 -36.34 -2.02
CA CYS A 477 -18.91 -35.67 -3.29
C CYS A 477 -18.78 -34.14 -3.34
N ALA A 478 -17.54 -33.65 -3.37
CA ALA A 478 -17.19 -32.45 -4.15
C ALA A 478 -15.71 -32.54 -4.55
N VAL A 479 -15.48 -32.70 -5.85
CA VAL A 479 -14.14 -32.77 -6.45
C VAL A 479 -13.75 -31.34 -6.80
N ASP A 480 -12.88 -30.74 -6.00
CA ASP A 480 -12.07 -29.59 -6.42
C ASP A 480 -10.64 -29.83 -5.91
N ASP A 481 -9.76 -30.08 -6.87
CA ASP A 481 -8.41 -30.55 -6.64
C ASP A 481 -7.52 -29.48 -6.00
N VAL A 482 -6.88 -29.89 -4.90
CA VAL A 482 -5.46 -29.70 -4.52
C VAL A 482 -5.25 -29.95 -3.00
N ALA A 483 -6.32 -30.16 -2.20
CA ALA A 483 -6.13 -30.53 -0.78
C ALA A 483 -7.26 -31.35 -0.12
N GLY A 484 -8.18 -31.99 -0.85
CA GLY A 484 -9.17 -32.90 -0.26
C GLY A 484 -10.15 -32.29 0.76
N VAL A 485 -10.19 -30.96 0.90
CA VAL A 485 -11.11 -30.22 1.79
C VAL A 485 -12.26 -29.70 0.95
N SER A 486 -13.48 -30.19 1.23
CA SER A 486 -14.71 -29.64 0.64
C SER A 486 -14.93 -28.21 1.13
N ARG A 487 -15.13 -27.29 0.18
CA ARG A 487 -15.34 -25.86 0.45
C ARG A 487 -16.68 -25.44 -0.14
N GLU A 488 -17.49 -24.75 0.67
CA GLU A 488 -18.68 -24.06 0.20
C GLU A 488 -18.27 -22.66 -0.25
N SER A 489 -18.62 -22.29 -1.49
CA SER A 489 -18.48 -20.92 -1.99
C SER A 489 -19.80 -20.18 -1.88
N PHE A 490 -19.75 -18.89 -1.58
CA PHE A 490 -20.93 -18.05 -1.43
C PHE A 490 -20.67 -16.64 -1.97
N ASN A 491 -21.76 -15.94 -2.29
CA ASN A 491 -21.77 -14.50 -2.51
C ASN A 491 -23.04 -13.90 -1.90
N ILE A 492 -22.94 -12.67 -1.41
CA ILE A 492 -24.04 -11.96 -0.76
C ILE A 492 -23.85 -10.45 -0.89
N GLU A 493 -24.95 -9.73 -1.09
CA GLU A 493 -25.01 -8.28 -0.92
C GLU A 493 -25.54 -7.98 0.49
N VAL A 494 -24.71 -7.42 1.35
CA VAL A 494 -25.10 -7.14 2.74
C VAL A 494 -25.89 -5.84 2.80
N ASN A 495 -27.20 -5.94 3.01
CA ASN A 495 -28.05 -4.81 3.37
C ASN A 495 -28.21 -4.75 4.90
N ALA A 496 -27.60 -3.77 5.54
CA ALA A 496 -27.57 -3.63 6.99
C ALA A 496 -28.98 -3.55 7.63
N SER A 497 -29.97 -3.01 6.90
CA SER A 497 -31.34 -2.90 7.41
C SER A 497 -32.03 -4.25 7.60
N ASP A 498 -31.68 -5.27 6.81
CA ASP A 498 -32.20 -6.64 6.95
C ASP A 498 -31.77 -7.30 8.27
N TYR A 499 -30.73 -6.75 8.89
CA TYR A 499 -30.13 -7.21 10.14
C TYR A 499 -30.44 -6.28 11.33
N GLY A 500 -31.38 -5.35 11.16
CA GLY A 500 -31.83 -4.45 12.23
C GLY A 500 -30.92 -3.24 12.49
N PHE A 501 -29.97 -2.94 11.61
CA PHE A 501 -29.20 -1.69 11.70
C PHE A 501 -29.95 -0.55 11.03
N ALA A 502 -30.04 0.60 11.72
CA ALA A 502 -30.58 1.81 11.13
C ALA A 502 -29.68 2.29 9.99
N SER A 503 -30.29 2.72 8.88
CA SER A 503 -29.54 3.29 7.77
C SER A 503 -28.98 4.65 8.15
N THR A 504 -27.66 4.78 8.15
CA THR A 504 -26.97 6.03 8.45
C THR A 504 -25.87 6.29 7.44
N ASP A 505 -25.58 7.56 7.17
CA ASP A 505 -24.39 7.91 6.41
C ASP A 505 -23.11 7.53 7.17
N THR A 506 -22.11 7.08 6.43
CA THR A 506 -20.80 6.80 7.02
C THR A 506 -20.13 8.11 7.44
N PRO A 507 -19.63 8.22 8.69
CA PRO A 507 -18.88 9.38 9.13
C PRO A 507 -17.71 9.68 8.20
N ARG A 508 -17.58 10.96 7.82
CA ARG A 508 -16.44 11.44 7.05
C ARG A 508 -15.26 11.74 7.96
N THR A 509 -14.08 11.47 7.45
CA THR A 509 -12.80 11.69 8.13
C THR A 509 -11.84 12.51 7.28
N ASP A 510 -12.05 12.57 5.96
CA ASP A 510 -11.39 13.51 5.05
C ASP A 510 -9.86 13.61 5.25
N ARG A 511 -9.19 12.44 5.22
CA ARG A 511 -7.74 12.25 5.45
C ARG A 511 -7.25 12.56 6.87
N SER A 512 -8.14 12.80 7.84
CA SER A 512 -7.81 12.96 9.25
C SER A 512 -7.68 11.61 9.98
N VAL A 513 -6.44 11.28 10.37
CA VAL A 513 -6.11 10.14 11.24
C VAL A 513 -6.73 10.33 12.62
N ALA A 514 -6.63 11.55 13.18
CA ALA A 514 -7.19 11.88 14.49
C ALA A 514 -8.71 11.67 14.53
N ARG A 515 -9.44 12.11 13.49
CA ARG A 515 -10.90 11.92 13.42
C ARG A 515 -11.31 10.44 13.34
N ASN A 516 -10.53 9.60 12.63
CA ASN A 516 -10.79 8.16 12.63
C ASN A 516 -10.65 7.58 14.04
N ILE A 517 -9.58 7.94 14.74
CA ILE A 517 -9.31 7.45 16.09
C ILE A 517 -10.37 7.94 17.07
N GLU A 518 -10.78 9.20 17.00
CA GLU A 518 -11.85 9.76 17.81
C GLU A 518 -13.15 8.95 17.67
N LEU A 519 -13.60 8.72 16.43
CA LEU A 519 -14.82 7.97 16.13
C LEU A 519 -14.75 6.52 16.62
N GLY A 520 -13.63 5.84 16.38
CA GLY A 520 -13.47 4.45 16.80
C GLY A 520 -13.33 4.29 18.31
N LEU A 521 -12.63 5.21 18.99
CA LEU A 521 -12.55 5.20 20.46
C LEU A 521 -13.89 5.51 21.12
N ALA A 522 -14.67 6.46 20.59
CA ALA A 522 -16.03 6.72 21.05
C ALA A 522 -16.89 5.46 20.93
N ALA A 523 -16.88 4.82 19.76
CA ALA A 523 -17.59 3.56 19.56
C ALA A 523 -17.14 2.46 20.54
N LEU A 524 -15.83 2.26 20.74
CA LEU A 524 -15.31 1.26 21.68
C LEU A 524 -15.60 1.56 23.15
N ARG A 525 -16.02 2.79 23.50
CA ARG A 525 -16.54 3.13 24.84
C ARG A 525 -18.03 2.80 25.01
N GLY A 526 -18.70 2.38 23.93
CA GLY A 526 -20.13 2.11 23.92
C GLY A 526 -20.99 3.26 23.41
N ASP A 527 -20.40 4.36 22.93
CA ASP A 527 -21.15 5.49 22.37
C ASP A 527 -21.88 5.03 21.09
N LYS A 528 -23.21 4.90 21.18
CA LYS A 528 -24.04 4.43 20.06
C LYS A 528 -24.05 5.45 18.93
N GLY A 529 -24.10 4.96 17.69
CA GLY A 529 -24.14 5.78 16.49
C GLY A 529 -23.48 5.10 15.28
N PRO A 530 -23.29 5.83 14.16
CA PRO A 530 -22.85 5.24 12.90
C PRO A 530 -21.50 4.51 12.98
N ALA A 531 -20.55 5.00 13.78
CA ALA A 531 -19.25 4.35 13.96
C ALA A 531 -19.38 3.03 14.75
N TYR A 532 -20.20 3.02 15.80
CA TYR A 532 -20.53 1.83 16.60
C TYR A 532 -21.21 0.76 15.74
N ASP A 533 -22.29 1.13 15.05
CA ASP A 533 -23.07 0.21 14.22
C ASP A 533 -22.21 -0.39 13.11
N ARG A 534 -21.34 0.42 12.51
CA ARG A 534 -20.38 -0.05 11.50
C ARG A 534 -19.40 -1.07 12.07
N ILE A 535 -18.86 -0.86 13.27
CA ILE A 535 -17.94 -1.82 13.89
C ILE A 535 -18.67 -3.12 14.22
N VAL A 536 -19.88 -3.07 14.80
CA VAL A 536 -20.69 -4.25 15.11
C VAL A 536 -21.06 -5.02 13.84
N LEU A 537 -21.56 -4.33 12.81
CA LEU A 537 -21.90 -4.93 11.51
C LEU A 537 -20.70 -5.68 10.93
N ASN A 538 -19.53 -5.04 10.88
CA ASN A 538 -18.35 -5.64 10.26
C ASN A 538 -17.79 -6.79 11.10
N ALA A 539 -17.76 -6.69 12.43
CA ALA A 539 -17.30 -7.78 13.29
C ALA A 539 -18.21 -9.02 13.14
N GLY A 540 -19.52 -8.86 13.36
CA GLY A 540 -20.45 -9.99 13.31
C GLY A 540 -20.62 -10.59 11.91
N MET A 541 -20.69 -9.75 10.86
CA MET A 541 -20.86 -10.24 9.49
C MET A 541 -19.62 -10.99 9.01
N VAL A 542 -18.41 -10.49 9.27
CA VAL A 542 -17.19 -11.20 8.87
C VAL A 542 -17.10 -12.55 9.60
N ASP A 543 -17.41 -12.58 10.90
CA ASP A 543 -17.40 -13.84 11.66
C ASP A 543 -18.40 -14.86 11.11
N HIS A 544 -19.63 -14.42 10.81
CA HIS A 544 -20.67 -15.27 10.25
C HIS A 544 -20.29 -15.82 8.87
N LEU A 545 -19.77 -14.96 7.98
CA LEU A 545 -19.40 -15.34 6.62
C LEU A 545 -18.18 -16.26 6.60
N LEU A 546 -17.21 -16.07 7.51
CA LEU A 546 -16.07 -16.98 7.65
C LEU A 546 -16.45 -18.31 8.32
N GLY A 547 -17.64 -18.41 8.93
CA GLY A 547 -18.05 -19.59 9.69
C GLY A 547 -17.27 -19.74 11.00
N SER A 548 -16.95 -18.63 11.64
CA SER A 548 -16.30 -18.59 12.96
C SER A 548 -17.15 -19.32 14.01
N ASP A 549 -16.49 -19.91 15.01
CA ASP A 549 -17.18 -20.68 16.03
C ASP A 549 -18.03 -19.74 16.91
N GLY A 550 -19.30 -20.09 17.15
CA GLY A 550 -20.27 -19.25 17.84
C GLY A 550 -20.85 -18.09 17.01
N ALA A 551 -20.66 -18.09 15.68
CA ALA A 551 -21.21 -17.10 14.74
C ALA A 551 -22.10 -17.74 13.65
N GLN A 552 -22.55 -18.98 13.83
CA GLN A 552 -23.45 -19.66 12.89
C GLN A 552 -24.78 -18.92 12.75
N ASP A 553 -25.31 -18.41 13.87
CA ASP A 553 -26.44 -17.50 13.88
C ASP A 553 -25.94 -16.05 13.80
N ILE A 554 -26.45 -15.29 12.83
CA ILE A 554 -25.99 -13.93 12.55
C ILE A 554 -26.36 -12.96 13.69
N SER A 555 -27.49 -13.16 14.37
CA SER A 555 -27.91 -12.34 15.50
C SER A 555 -26.96 -12.54 16.68
N ALA A 556 -26.61 -13.79 17.01
CA ALA A 556 -25.61 -14.11 18.02
C ALA A 556 -24.22 -13.51 17.68
N ALA A 557 -23.84 -13.49 16.40
CA ALA A 557 -22.60 -12.86 15.94
C ALA A 557 -22.59 -11.34 16.17
N PHE A 558 -23.72 -10.65 15.99
CA PHE A 558 -23.82 -9.24 16.35
C PHE A 558 -23.85 -9.01 17.85
N ASP A 559 -24.56 -9.85 18.60
CA ASP A 559 -24.69 -9.69 20.05
C ASP A 559 -23.35 -9.87 20.78
N ARG A 560 -22.51 -10.83 20.38
CA ARG A 560 -21.16 -10.96 20.94
C ARG A 560 -20.27 -9.75 20.63
N ALA A 561 -20.44 -9.13 19.45
CA ALA A 561 -19.72 -7.92 19.09
C ALA A 561 -20.19 -6.72 19.92
N ARG A 562 -21.51 -6.57 20.13
CA ARG A 562 -22.08 -5.55 21.03
C ARG A 562 -21.57 -5.73 22.45
N GLU A 563 -21.62 -6.95 22.99
CA GLU A 563 -21.14 -7.27 24.33
C GLU A 563 -19.65 -6.97 24.50
N ALA A 564 -18.80 -7.30 23.52
CA ALA A 564 -17.37 -7.01 23.55
C ALA A 564 -17.09 -5.50 23.64
N ILE A 565 -17.90 -4.67 22.97
CA ILE A 565 -17.81 -3.21 23.02
C ILE A 565 -18.37 -2.67 24.33
N ASP A 566 -19.63 -3.02 24.65
CA ASP A 566 -20.40 -2.43 25.75
C ASP A 566 -19.82 -2.81 27.13
N SER A 567 -19.17 -3.98 27.24
CA SER A 567 -18.43 -4.38 28.44
C SER A 567 -17.05 -3.69 28.59
N GLY A 568 -16.66 -2.87 27.61
CA GLY A 568 -15.37 -2.19 27.54
C GLY A 568 -14.17 -3.11 27.29
N LYS A 569 -14.40 -4.41 27.01
CA LYS A 569 -13.34 -5.39 26.73
C LYS A 569 -12.56 -4.99 25.47
N ALA A 570 -13.26 -4.60 24.40
CA ALA A 570 -12.62 -4.23 23.14
C ALA A 570 -11.69 -3.01 23.28
N LEU A 571 -12.12 -2.00 24.06
CA LEU A 571 -11.26 -0.86 24.38
C LEU A 571 -10.01 -1.29 25.18
N ARG A 572 -10.17 -2.18 26.16
CA ARG A 572 -9.04 -2.72 26.94
C ARG A 572 -8.06 -3.48 26.04
N ARG A 573 -8.52 -4.31 25.11
CA ARG A 573 -7.67 -5.00 24.13
C ARG A 573 -6.82 -4.02 23.33
N LEU A 574 -7.44 -2.96 22.80
CA LEU A 574 -6.73 -1.94 22.02
C LEU A 574 -5.67 -1.19 22.85
N LEU A 575 -5.99 -0.82 24.09
CA LEU A 575 -5.04 -0.16 24.98
C LEU A 575 -3.90 -1.09 25.43
N ASN A 576 -4.21 -2.37 25.68
CA ASN A 576 -3.23 -3.40 25.99
C ASN A 576 -2.28 -3.63 24.81
N TYR A 577 -2.79 -3.69 23.58
CA TYR A 577 -1.97 -3.78 22.38
C TYR A 577 -0.93 -2.64 22.29
N ILE A 578 -1.36 -1.39 22.49
CA ILE A 578 -0.46 -0.22 22.47
C ILE A 578 0.64 -0.36 23.53
N LYS A 579 0.28 -0.78 24.74
CA LYS A 579 1.22 -0.95 25.85
C LYS A 579 2.19 -2.13 25.64
N ILE A 580 1.70 -3.26 25.15
CA ILE A 580 2.46 -4.52 25.06
C ILE A 580 3.32 -4.55 23.81
N SER A 581 2.87 -3.98 22.68
CA SER A 581 3.69 -3.84 21.46
C SER A 581 5.03 -3.14 21.70
N ASN A 582 5.10 -2.20 22.65
CA ASN A 582 6.33 -1.53 23.06
C ASN A 582 7.24 -2.37 23.99
N LYS A 583 6.76 -3.51 24.49
CA LYS A 583 7.47 -4.39 25.42
C LYS A 583 7.90 -5.71 24.82
N VAL A 584 7.42 -6.06 23.64
CA VAL A 584 7.83 -7.28 22.93
C VAL A 584 9.27 -7.06 22.42
N ILE A 585 10.24 -7.33 23.28
CA ILE A 585 11.67 -7.31 22.96
C ILE A 585 12.09 -8.76 22.67
N SER A 586 12.92 -8.93 21.64
CA SER A 586 13.53 -10.20 21.22
C SER A 586 14.24 -10.94 22.34
#